data_AF-A0A7S0S1M5-F1
#
_entry.id   AF-A0A7S0S1M5-F1
#
_cell.length_a   1.000
_cell.length_b   1.000
_cell.length_c   1.000
_cell.angle_alpha   90.00
_cell.angle_beta   90.00
_cell.angle_gamma   90.00
#
_symmetry.space_group_name_H-M   'P 1'
#
loop_
_entity.id
_entity.type
_entity.pdbx_description
1 polymer ?
#
loop_
_entity_poly.entity_id
_entity_poly.type
_entity_poly.pdbx_seq_one_letter_code
_entity_poly.pdbx_strand_id
1 'polypeptide(L)'
;MVRYGDPYLQGVAASVLAYCDSPEEVQWLAACATAPAVLMCLSPNAYTSQAATRMLYNISRAGDTARRAIRQAGGVQSLLKVVSTDRAEYGYCRDRAAATLAV
;
A
#
# COMPACT_ATOMS: atom_id res chain seq x y z
N MET A 1 -13.53 3.60 8.92
CA MET A 1 -13.87 3.20 7.54
C MET A 1 -12.80 2.37 6.80
N VAL A 2 -11.53 2.27 7.24
CA VAL A 2 -10.58 1.28 6.64
C VAL A 2 -10.59 -0.07 7.38
N ARG A 3 -11.02 -0.10 8.66
CA ARG A 3 -11.03 -1.33 9.50
C ARG A 3 -12.29 -2.21 9.41
N TYR A 4 -13.42 -1.67 8.97
CA TYR A 4 -14.71 -2.38 8.89
C TYR A 4 -15.46 -1.90 7.65
N GLY A 5 -15.47 -2.70 6.58
CA GLY A 5 -16.13 -2.41 5.32
C GLY A 5 -15.92 -3.55 4.32
N ASP A 6 -16.76 -3.63 3.29
CA ASP A 6 -16.58 -4.53 2.15
C ASP A 6 -15.13 -4.40 1.61
N PRO A 7 -14.42 -5.51 1.35
CA PRO A 7 -13.07 -5.47 0.78
C PRO A 7 -12.96 -4.55 -0.44
N TYR A 8 -13.99 -4.48 -1.27
CA TYR A 8 -14.06 -3.58 -2.42
C TYR A 8 -14.06 -2.11 -1.98
N LEU A 9 -14.89 -1.73 -1.01
CA LEU A 9 -14.95 -0.35 -0.49
C LEU A 9 -13.64 0.06 0.21
N GLN A 10 -12.97 -0.88 0.88
CA GLN A 10 -11.61 -0.66 1.39
C GLN A 10 -10.63 -0.36 0.25
N GLY A 11 -10.74 -1.09 -0.85
CA GLY A 11 -9.97 -0.84 -2.07
C GLY A 11 -10.26 0.54 -2.68
N VAL A 12 -11.52 0.95 -2.73
CA VAL A 12 -11.92 2.27 -3.23
C VAL A 12 -11.32 3.36 -2.35
N ALA A 13 -11.45 3.24 -1.03
CA ALA A 13 -10.83 4.18 -0.09
C ALA A 13 -9.30 4.24 -0.27
N ALA A 14 -8.63 3.10 -0.36
CA ALA A 14 -7.18 3.06 -0.63
C ALA A 14 -6.83 3.71 -1.97
N SER A 15 -7.66 3.53 -3.00
CA SER A 15 -7.43 4.14 -4.32
C SER A 15 -7.52 5.66 -4.27
N VAL A 16 -8.49 6.22 -3.53
CA VAL A 16 -8.66 7.66 -3.35
C VAL A 16 -7.49 8.24 -2.55
N LEU A 17 -7.14 7.60 -1.44
CA LEU A 17 -6.02 8.03 -0.59
C LEU A 17 -4.66 7.91 -1.30
N ALA A 18 -4.53 7.01 -2.27
CA ALA A 18 -3.31 6.89 -3.07
C ALA A 18 -3.06 8.10 -3.99
N TYR A 19 -4.03 9.01 -4.17
CA TYR A 19 -3.86 10.26 -4.91
C TYR A 19 -3.44 11.45 -4.04
N CYS A 20 -3.43 11.32 -2.72
CA CYS A 20 -2.87 12.33 -1.83
C CYS A 20 -1.36 12.48 -2.09
N ASP A 21 -0.91 13.58 -2.67
CA ASP A 21 0.49 13.76 -3.11
C ASP A 21 1.18 14.91 -2.36
N SER A 22 0.45 15.70 -1.56
CA SER A 22 1.11 16.74 -0.76
C SER A 22 1.91 16.11 0.39
N PRO A 23 3.06 16.71 0.78
CA PRO A 23 3.90 16.17 1.85
C PRO A 23 3.16 15.96 3.17
N GLU A 24 2.23 16.86 3.51
CA GLU A 24 1.42 16.80 4.73
C GLU A 24 0.43 15.63 4.70
N GLU A 25 -0.29 15.46 3.60
CA GLU A 25 -1.21 14.33 3.45
C GLU A 25 -0.47 12.99 3.49
N VAL A 26 0.66 12.89 2.79
CA VAL A 26 1.42 11.63 2.77
C VAL A 26 2.00 11.31 4.15
N GLN A 27 2.45 12.31 4.93
CA GLN A 27 2.85 12.11 6.32
C GLN A 27 1.70 11.66 7.20
N TRP A 28 0.53 12.25 7.04
CA TRP A 28 -0.68 11.84 7.75
C TRP A 28 -1.08 10.38 7.40
N LEU A 29 -1.01 10.02 6.12
CA LEU A 29 -1.24 8.65 5.66
C LEU A 29 -0.20 7.67 6.23
N ALA A 30 1.06 8.08 6.30
CA ALA A 30 2.12 7.28 6.91
C ALA A 30 1.80 6.95 8.38
N ALA A 31 1.26 7.92 9.12
CA ALA A 31 0.89 7.76 10.53
C ALA A 31 -0.37 6.89 10.72
N CYS A 32 -1.42 7.09 9.93
CA CYS A 32 -2.73 6.50 10.20
C CYS A 32 -3.09 5.29 9.34
N ALA A 33 -2.53 5.20 8.13
CA ALA A 33 -3.01 4.28 7.10
C ALA A 33 -1.99 3.22 6.66
N THR A 34 -0.73 3.30 7.11
CA THR A 34 0.31 2.30 6.80
C THR A 34 -0.07 0.88 7.24
N ALA A 35 -0.45 0.70 8.51
CA ALA A 35 -0.82 -0.63 9.02
C ALA A 35 -2.03 -1.25 8.28
N PRO A 36 -3.15 -0.56 8.08
CA PRO A 36 -4.25 -1.13 7.30
C PRO A 36 -3.89 -1.34 5.83
N ALA A 37 -3.08 -0.47 5.20
CA ALA A 37 -2.63 -0.67 3.83
C ALA A 37 -1.76 -1.93 3.67
N VAL A 38 -0.89 -2.22 4.63
CA VAL A 38 -0.11 -3.48 4.65
C VAL A 38 -1.01 -4.72 4.74
N LEU A 39 -2.08 -4.67 5.53
CA LEU A 39 -3.05 -5.76 5.61
C LEU A 39 -3.87 -5.90 4.31
N MET A 40 -4.28 -4.79 3.70
CA MET A 40 -5.02 -4.80 2.44
C MET A 40 -4.22 -5.36 1.27
N CYS A 41 -2.88 -5.28 1.29
CA CYS A 41 -2.02 -5.96 0.30
C CYS A 41 -2.14 -7.49 0.32
N LEU A 42 -2.66 -8.07 1.41
CA LEU A 42 -2.91 -9.50 1.52
C LEU A 42 -4.34 -9.88 1.15
N SER A 43 -5.18 -8.91 0.76
CA SER A 43 -6.55 -9.16 0.37
C SER A 43 -6.62 -10.08 -0.85
N PRO A 44 -7.54 -11.06 -0.88
CA PRO A 44 -7.79 -11.88 -2.07
C PRO A 44 -8.44 -11.06 -3.20
N ASN A 45 -8.96 -9.87 -2.90
CA ASN A 45 -9.48 -8.97 -3.92
C ASN A 45 -8.31 -8.22 -4.59
N ALA A 46 -8.11 -8.49 -5.88
CA ALA A 46 -7.02 -7.91 -6.67
C ALA A 46 -7.07 -6.37 -6.69
N TYR A 47 -8.26 -5.78 -6.83
CA TYR A 47 -8.42 -4.33 -6.81
C TYR A 47 -7.99 -3.72 -5.47
N THR A 48 -8.42 -4.31 -4.36
CA THR A 48 -8.04 -3.86 -3.00
C THR A 48 -6.53 -3.93 -2.78
N SER A 49 -5.92 -5.06 -3.15
CA SER A 49 -4.48 -5.24 -2.96
C SER A 49 -3.65 -4.31 -3.84
N GLN A 50 -4.04 -4.12 -5.11
CA GLN A 50 -3.38 -3.19 -6.03
C GLN A 50 -3.50 -1.74 -5.55
N ALA A 51 -4.68 -1.32 -5.09
CA ALA A 51 -4.89 0.01 -4.53
C ALA A 51 -4.02 0.26 -3.29
N ALA A 52 -3.97 -0.72 -2.38
CA ALA A 52 -3.12 -0.66 -1.19
C ALA A 52 -1.63 -0.61 -1.53
N THR A 53 -1.19 -1.37 -2.53
CA THR A 53 0.19 -1.35 -3.01
C THR A 53 0.59 0.02 -3.56
N ARG A 54 -0.30 0.65 -4.35
CA ARG A 54 -0.09 2.01 -4.85
C ARG A 54 0.00 3.02 -3.71
N MET A 55 -0.85 2.89 -2.71
CA MET A 55 -0.87 3.75 -1.53
C MET A 55 0.44 3.62 -0.73
N LEU A 56 0.93 2.40 -0.48
CA LEU A 56 2.20 2.16 0.21
C LEU A 56 3.39 2.72 -0.57
N TYR A 57 3.39 2.58 -1.90
CA TYR A 57 4.41 3.20 -2.75
C TYR A 57 4.45 4.71 -2.54
N ASN A 58 3.28 5.36 -2.52
CA ASN A 58 3.22 6.79 -2.29
C ASN A 58 3.71 7.19 -0.89
N ILE A 59 3.30 6.46 0.14
CA ILE A 59 3.78 6.66 1.53
C ILE A 59 5.31 6.52 1.61
N SER A 60 5.89 5.55 0.91
CA SER A 60 7.35 5.32 0.95
C SER A 60 8.19 6.46 0.36
N ARG A 61 7.58 7.29 -0.51
CA ARG A 61 8.19 8.50 -1.10
C ARG A 61 8.29 9.66 -0.10
N ALA A 62 7.57 9.61 1.02
CA ALA A 62 7.61 10.65 2.06
C ALA A 62 8.91 10.68 2.89
N GLY A 63 9.77 9.67 2.72
CA GLY A 63 11.09 9.57 3.37
C GLY A 63 11.22 8.42 4.36
N ASP A 64 12.38 8.35 5.01
CA ASP A 64 12.81 7.18 5.80
C ASP A 64 11.91 6.85 6.99
N THR A 65 11.27 7.85 7.60
CA THR A 65 10.33 7.62 8.69
C THR A 65 9.09 6.85 8.23
N ALA A 66 8.55 7.19 7.06
CA ALA A 66 7.42 6.47 6.48
C ALA A 66 7.83 5.04 6.06
N ARG A 67 9.03 4.88 5.50
CA ARG A 67 9.56 3.54 5.17
C ARG A 67 9.75 2.66 6.41
N ARG A 68 10.25 3.22 7.51
CA ARG A 68 10.35 2.51 8.79
C ARG A 68 8.98 2.08 9.30
N ALA A 69 7.97 2.94 9.19
CA ALA A 69 6.59 2.59 9.56
C ALA A 69 6.05 1.41 8.72
N ILE A 70 6.32 1.39 7.41
CA ILE A 70 5.94 0.28 6.52
C ILE A 70 6.59 -1.03 6.98
N ARG A 71 7.90 -0.99 7.28
CA ARG A 71 8.64 -2.18 7.76
C ARG A 71 8.11 -2.67 9.11
N GLN A 72 7.89 -1.76 10.06
CA GLN A 72 7.34 -2.08 11.39
C GLN A 72 5.93 -2.67 11.33
N ALA A 73 5.12 -2.25 10.36
CA ALA A 73 3.78 -2.79 10.13
C ALA A 73 3.79 -4.18 9.45
N GLY A 74 4.96 -4.75 9.14
CA GLY A 74 5.06 -6.04 8.43
C GLY A 74 4.99 -5.92 6.90
N GLY A 75 5.12 -4.71 6.36
CA GLY A 75 4.94 -4.42 4.93
C GLY A 75 5.90 -5.18 4.01
N VAL A 76 7.09 -5.56 4.49
CA VAL A 76 8.07 -6.31 3.69
C VAL A 76 7.51 -7.64 3.20
N GLN A 77 6.92 -8.43 4.10
CA GLN A 77 6.35 -9.73 3.75
C GLN A 77 5.15 -9.59 2.81
N SER A 78 4.27 -8.61 3.07
CA SER A 78 3.13 -8.34 2.21
C SER A 78 3.53 -7.91 0.80
N LEU A 79 4.51 -7.00 0.69
CA LEU A 79 5.02 -6.52 -0.59
C LEU A 79 5.79 -7.61 -1.35
N LEU A 80 6.55 -8.46 -0.66
CA LEU A 80 7.22 -9.62 -1.29
C LEU A 80 6.21 -10.59 -1.89
N LYS A 81 5.09 -10.85 -1.18
CA LYS A 81 4.01 -11.68 -1.71
C LYS A 81 3.42 -11.08 -2.99
N VAL A 82 3.20 -9.76 -3.03
CA VAL A 82 2.74 -9.05 -4.22
C VAL A 82 3.75 -9.13 -5.38
N VAL A 83 5.05 -8.99 -5.10
CA VAL A 83 6.11 -9.10 -6.13
C VAL A 83 6.22 -10.53 -6.69
N SER A 84 5.87 -11.52 -5.88
CA SER A 84 5.87 -12.94 -6.24
C SER A 84 4.64 -13.35 -7.07
N THR A 85 3.59 -12.54 -7.09
CA THR A 85 2.43 -12.77 -7.96
C THR A 85 2.79 -12.50 -9.42
N ASP A 86 2.14 -13.23 -10.33
CA ASP A 86 2.39 -13.11 -11.76
C ASP A 86 2.15 -11.68 -12.27
N ARG A 87 3.04 -11.19 -13.14
CA ARG A 87 2.96 -9.83 -13.67
C ARG A 87 1.72 -9.62 -14.54
N ALA A 88 1.27 -10.63 -15.27
CA ALA A 88 0.05 -10.56 -16.07
C ALA A 88 -1.19 -10.40 -15.18
N GLU A 89 -1.13 -10.87 -13.93
CA GLU A 89 -2.22 -10.78 -12.95
C GLU A 89 -2.20 -9.48 -12.13
N TYR A 90 -1.02 -9.02 -11.70
CA TYR A 90 -0.88 -7.84 -10.81
C TYR A 90 -0.48 -6.53 -11.51
N GLY A 91 -0.04 -6.60 -12.77
CA GLY A 91 0.28 -5.45 -13.60
C GLY A 91 1.32 -4.51 -12.99
N TYR A 92 1.15 -3.21 -13.26
CA TYR A 92 2.08 -2.14 -12.86
C TYR A 92 2.22 -1.97 -11.33
N CYS A 93 1.27 -2.47 -10.53
CA CYS A 93 1.36 -2.42 -9.08
C CYS A 93 2.49 -3.32 -8.54
N ARG A 94 2.87 -4.37 -9.28
CA ARG A 94 4.04 -5.20 -8.97
C ARG A 94 5.34 -4.39 -8.97
N ASP A 95 5.51 -3.54 -9.98
CA ASP A 95 6.70 -2.70 -10.13
C ASP A 95 6.76 -1.65 -9.00
N ARG A 96 5.61 -1.13 -8.57
CA ARG A 96 5.50 -0.26 -7.38
C ARG A 96 5.83 -0.97 -6.08
N ALA A 97 5.41 -2.23 -5.92
CA ALA A 97 5.77 -3.02 -4.74
C ALA A 97 7.28 -3.24 -4.67
N ALA A 98 7.91 -3.61 -5.80
CA ALA A 98 9.36 -3.75 -5.88
C ALA A 98 10.07 -2.42 -5.59
N ALA A 99 9.59 -1.31 -6.14
CA ALA A 99 10.14 0.02 -5.86
C ALA A 99 10.00 0.40 -4.39
N THR A 100 8.91 -0.01 -3.71
CA THR A 100 8.72 0.23 -2.27
C THR A 100 9.73 -0.54 -1.42
N LEU A 101 10.16 -1.72 -1.88
CA LEU A 101 11.16 -2.56 -1.20
C LEU A 101 12.61 -2.15 -1.49
N ALA A 102 12.87 -1.52 -2.63
CA ALA A 102 14.22 -1.16 -3.09
C ALA A 102 14.84 0.06 -2.36
N VAL A 103 14.16 0.62 -1.37
CA VAL A 103 14.53 1.87 -0.68
C VAL A 103 14.46 1.77 0.84
#